data_AF-A0A7F5R3J3-F1
#
_entry.id   AF-A0A7F5R3J3-F1
#
_cell.length_a   1.000
_cell.length_b   1.000
_cell.length_c   1.000
_cell.angle_alpha   90.00
_cell.angle_beta   90.00
_cell.angle_gamma   90.00
#
_symmetry.space_group_name_H-M   'P 1'
#
loop_
_entity.id
_entity.type
_entity.pdbx_description
1 polymer ?
#
loop_
_entity_poly.entity_id
_entity_poly.type
_entity_poly.pdbx_seq_one_letter_code
_entity_poly.pdbx_strand_id
1 'polypeptide(L)'
;MKTLAALLLVVFLAQFWSYGETASLEKDEDCPLCLDVYQPVCGINGKGNKKTFPNECELDQYNCFEGDDYELESEDVCPGVVQPDLETGPSVILGK
;
A
#
# COMPACT_ATOMS: atom_id res chain seq x y z
N MET A 1 33.29 -0.01 49.86
CA MET A 1 32.39 -1.07 49.35
C MET A 1 30.92 -0.65 49.31
N LYS A 2 30.40 0.15 50.26
CA LYS A 2 28.99 0.59 50.27
C LYS A 2 28.60 1.60 49.17
N THR A 3 29.53 2.46 48.76
CA THR A 3 29.30 3.45 47.68
C THR A 3 29.27 2.81 46.29
N LEU A 4 30.10 1.79 46.06
CA LEU A 4 30.11 1.03 44.79
C LEU A 4 28.80 0.25 44.58
N ALA A 5 28.24 -0.33 45.64
CA ALA A 5 26.96 -1.04 45.58
C ALA A 5 25.77 -0.11 45.27
N ALA A 6 25.77 1.10 45.84
CA ALA A 6 24.74 2.10 45.56
C ALA A 6 24.78 2.59 44.10
N LEU A 7 25.97 2.78 43.54
CA LEU A 7 26.14 3.20 42.14
C LEU A 7 25.66 2.14 41.14
N LEU A 8 25.88 0.85 41.43
CA LEU A 8 25.44 -0.25 40.57
C LEU A 8 23.91 -0.43 40.56
N LEU A 9 23.23 -0.18 41.69
CA LEU A 9 21.76 -0.25 41.77
C LEU A 9 21.05 0.88 40.99
N VAL A 10 21.61 2.09 41.01
CA VAL A 10 21.07 3.22 40.23
C VAL A 10 21.20 2.97 38.72
N VAL A 11 22.31 2.37 38.28
CA VAL A 11 22.53 1.94 36.89
C VAL A 11 21.57 0.81 36.49
N PHE A 12 21.27 -0.12 37.39
CA PHE A 12 20.28 -1.18 37.15
C PHE A 12 18.87 -0.58 36.95
N LEU A 13 18.41 0.28 37.86
CA LEU A 13 17.08 0.90 37.75
C LEU A 13 16.94 1.77 36.48
N ALA A 14 18.00 2.46 36.05
CA ALA A 14 18.00 3.21 34.79
C ALA A 14 17.93 2.31 33.55
N GLN A 15 18.49 1.10 33.60
CA GLN A 15 18.43 0.15 32.49
C GLN A 15 17.09 -0.62 32.41
N PHE A 16 16.35 -0.72 33.52
CA PHE A 16 15.02 -1.35 33.53
C PHE A 16 13.88 -0.46 33.02
N TRP A 17 14.13 0.82 32.75
CA TRP A 17 13.17 1.71 32.06
C TRP A 17 13.41 1.74 30.54
N SER A 18 14.27 0.86 30.04
CA SER A 18 14.46 0.59 28.61
C SER A 18 13.87 -0.76 28.17
N TYR A 19 13.04 -1.41 28.99
CA TYR A 19 12.06 -2.38 28.49
C TYR A 19 10.74 -1.65 28.18
N GLY A 20 10.86 -0.60 27.38
CA GLY A 20 9.74 0.14 26.83
C GLY A 20 9.54 -0.27 25.38
N GLU A 21 9.09 -1.49 25.15
CA GLU A 21 8.35 -1.86 23.95
C GLU A 21 7.10 -2.55 24.45
N THR A 22 6.06 -1.76 24.72
CA THR A 22 4.74 -2.26 24.40
C THR A 22 4.83 -2.56 22.92
N ALA A 23 5.02 -3.83 22.56
CA ALA A 23 4.68 -4.29 21.24
C ALA A 23 3.27 -3.76 21.01
N SER A 24 3.19 -2.71 20.19
CA SER A 24 1.95 -2.29 19.56
C SER A 24 1.45 -3.57 18.94
N LEU A 25 0.42 -4.13 19.59
CA LEU A 25 -0.30 -5.31 19.17
C LEU A 25 -0.55 -5.07 17.69
N GLU A 26 0.17 -5.85 16.88
CA GLU A 26 0.18 -5.73 15.45
C GLU A 26 -1.29 -5.66 15.06
N LYS A 27 -1.68 -4.54 14.45
CA LYS A 27 -2.98 -4.44 13.83
C LYS A 27 -2.89 -5.52 12.76
N ASP A 28 -3.46 -6.69 13.04
CA ASP A 28 -3.86 -7.64 12.00
C ASP A 28 -4.84 -6.85 11.14
N GLU A 29 -4.30 -6.02 10.24
CA GLU A 29 -5.02 -5.37 9.16
C GLU A 29 -5.26 -6.47 8.15
N ASP A 30 -6.28 -7.28 8.40
CA ASP A 30 -6.84 -8.12 7.35
C ASP A 30 -7.11 -7.22 6.14
N CYS A 31 -6.59 -7.61 4.98
CA CYS A 31 -6.80 -6.86 3.75
C CYS A 31 -8.30 -6.73 3.45
N PRO A 32 -8.75 -5.57 2.91
CA PRO A 32 -10.17 -5.33 2.69
C PRO A 32 -10.76 -6.38 1.73
N LEU A 33 -11.97 -6.85 2.02
CA LEU A 33 -12.74 -7.68 1.10
C LEU A 33 -13.56 -6.77 0.19
N CYS A 34 -13.38 -6.94 -1.12
CA CYS A 34 -14.02 -6.10 -2.12
C CYS A 34 -15.19 -6.80 -2.80
N LEU A 35 -16.20 -6.01 -3.15
CA LEU A 35 -17.26 -6.45 -4.04
C LEU A 35 -16.74 -6.42 -5.48
N ASP A 36 -17.26 -7.32 -6.32
CA ASP A 36 -17.00 -7.34 -7.76
C ASP A 36 -17.82 -6.24 -8.47
N VAL A 37 -17.46 -4.99 -8.19
CA VAL A 37 -18.08 -3.78 -8.76
C VAL A 37 -17.03 -3.04 -9.58
N TYR A 38 -17.33 -2.80 -10.85
CA TYR A 38 -16.42 -2.06 -11.73
C TYR A 38 -16.71 -0.56 -11.70
N GLN A 39 -15.84 0.19 -11.02
CA GLN A 39 -15.81 1.65 -10.91
C GLN A 39 -14.34 2.09 -10.94
N PRO A 40 -13.71 2.12 -12.14
CA PRO A 40 -12.27 2.10 -12.24
C PRO A 40 -11.63 3.36 -11.68
N VAL A 41 -10.45 3.20 -11.09
CA VAL A 41 -9.65 4.30 -10.54
C VAL A 41 -8.21 4.22 -11.05
N CYS A 42 -7.55 5.36 -11.16
CA CYS A 42 -6.13 5.45 -11.45
C CYS A 42 -5.38 5.63 -10.15
N GLY A 43 -4.50 4.68 -9.83
CA GLY A 43 -3.55 4.81 -8.74
C GLY A 43 -2.17 5.23 -9.26
N ILE A 44 -1.46 6.05 -8.49
CA ILE A 44 -0.04 6.36 -8.67
C ILE A 44 0.73 6.03 -7.40
N ASN A 45 1.83 5.29 -7.50
CA ASN A 45 2.67 5.00 -6.33
C ASN A 45 3.81 6.02 -6.15
N GLY A 46 4.54 5.92 -5.04
CA GLY A 46 5.69 6.80 -4.75
C GLY A 46 6.84 6.76 -5.77
N LYS A 47 6.85 5.78 -6.69
CA LYS A 47 7.81 5.68 -7.81
C LYS A 47 7.30 6.35 -9.09
N GLY A 48 6.06 6.86 -9.10
CA GLY A 48 5.41 7.44 -10.26
C GLY A 48 4.80 6.41 -11.22
N ASN A 49 4.72 5.13 -10.84
CA ASN A 49 4.04 4.13 -11.66
C ASN A 49 2.53 4.35 -11.56
N LYS A 50 1.86 4.34 -12.71
CA LYS A 50 0.41 4.47 -12.81
C LYS A 50 -0.22 3.12 -13.12
N LYS A 51 -1.31 2.79 -12.44
CA LYS A 51 -2.06 1.55 -12.65
C LYS A 51 -3.55 1.78 -12.47
N THR A 52 -4.35 1.27 -13.41
CA THR A 52 -5.80 1.24 -13.27
C THR A 52 -6.22 0.08 -12.38
N PHE A 53 -7.04 0.36 -11.38
CA PHE A 53 -7.69 -0.64 -10.52
C PHE A 53 -9.18 -0.70 -10.84
N PRO A 54 -9.84 -1.87 -10.74
CA PRO A 54 -11.26 -2.01 -11.06
C PRO A 54 -12.19 -1.19 -10.14
N ASN A 55 -11.76 -0.93 -8.90
CA ASN A 55 -12.37 0.01 -7.96
C ASN A 55 -11.36 0.43 -6.88
N GLU A 56 -11.75 1.41 -6.05
CA GLU A 56 -10.93 1.94 -4.95
C GLU A 56 -10.63 0.87 -3.88
N CYS A 57 -11.60 0.01 -3.55
CA CYS A 57 -11.36 -1.08 -2.60
C CYS A 57 -10.25 -2.03 -3.09
N GLU A 58 -10.25 -2.37 -4.38
CA GLU A 58 -9.23 -3.25 -4.96
C GLU A 58 -7.85 -2.58 -5.05
N LEU A 59 -7.80 -1.25 -5.11
CA LEU A 59 -6.55 -0.50 -4.93
C LEU A 59 -6.01 -0.69 -3.50
N ASP A 60 -6.84 -0.50 -2.48
CA ASP A 60 -6.46 -0.69 -1.08
C ASP A 60 -6.07 -2.14 -0.78
N GLN A 61 -6.82 -3.08 -1.34
CA GLN A 61 -6.54 -4.51 -1.24
C GLN A 61 -5.19 -4.85 -1.87
N TYR A 62 -4.90 -4.30 -3.05
CA TYR A 62 -3.61 -4.48 -3.71
C TYR A 62 -2.46 -3.92 -2.87
N ASN A 63 -2.61 -2.72 -2.32
CA ASN A 63 -1.62 -2.15 -1.41
C ASN A 63 -1.37 -3.04 -0.19
N CYS A 64 -2.44 -3.60 0.37
CA CYS A 64 -2.33 -4.51 1.52
C CYS A 64 -1.55 -5.79 1.19
N PHE A 65 -1.78 -6.40 0.02
CA PHE A 65 -1.09 -7.63 -0.38
C PHE A 65 0.33 -7.43 -0.90
N GLU A 66 0.55 -6.36 -1.68
CA GLU A 66 1.82 -6.16 -2.41
C GLU A 66 2.74 -5.14 -1.74
N GLY A 67 2.22 -4.24 -0.88
CA GLY A 67 3.00 -3.20 -0.22
C GLY A 67 3.58 -2.14 -1.19
N ASP A 68 2.90 -1.94 -2.33
CA ASP A 68 3.34 -1.05 -3.40
C ASP A 68 2.86 0.40 -3.24
N ASP A 69 2.03 0.67 -2.22
CA ASP A 69 1.56 1.99 -1.79
C ASP A 69 1.07 2.91 -2.93
N TYR A 70 0.11 2.44 -3.73
CA TYR A 70 -0.60 3.26 -4.71
C TYR A 70 -1.55 4.24 -4.01
N GLU A 71 -1.50 5.51 -4.39
CA GLU A 71 -2.45 6.55 -3.98
C GLU A 71 -3.43 6.85 -5.10
N LEU A 72 -4.66 7.23 -4.77
CA LEU A 72 -5.68 7.61 -5.75
C LEU A 72 -5.26 8.89 -6.50
N GLU A 73 -5.04 8.79 -7.82
CA GLU A 73 -4.75 9.92 -8.71
C GLU A 73 -6.03 10.44 -9.39
N SER A 74 -6.92 9.56 -9.84
CA SER A 74 -8.21 9.92 -10.46
C SER A 74 -9.29 8.85 -10.29
N GLU A 75 -10.56 9.27 -10.26
CA GLU A 75 -11.76 8.41 -10.23
C GLU A 75 -12.11 7.79 -11.61
N ASP A 76 -11.11 7.66 -12.47
CA ASP A 76 -11.18 7.15 -13.84
C ASP A 76 -9.92 6.33 -14.14
N VAL A 77 -9.93 5.58 -15.24
CA VAL A 77 -8.75 4.82 -15.70
C VAL A 77 -7.51 5.72 -15.90
N CYS A 78 -6.31 5.16 -15.68
CA CYS A 78 -5.09 5.91 -15.92
C CYS A 78 -4.92 6.31 -17.40
N PRO A 79 -4.61 7.58 -17.70
CA PRO A 79 -4.33 8.00 -19.06
C PRO A 79 -3.03 7.35 -19.53
N GLY A 80 -3.10 6.54 -20.60
CA GLY A 80 -1.92 5.96 -21.24
C GLY A 80 -1.66 4.47 -21.00
N VAL A 81 -2.62 3.70 -20.47
CA VAL A 81 -2.63 2.25 -20.72
C VAL A 81 -3.37 1.99 -22.03
N VAL A 82 -2.76 2.38 -23.15
CA VAL A 82 -3.18 1.85 -24.46
C VAL A 82 -2.80 0.38 -24.42
N GLN A 83 -3.76 -0.46 -24.03
CA GLN A 83 -3.75 -1.87 -24.36
C GLN A 83 -3.44 -1.99 -25.86
N PRO A 84 -2.29 -2.57 -26.27
CA PRO A 84 -2.03 -2.86 -27.67
C PRO A 84 -3.08 -3.81 -28.28
N ASP A 85 -3.93 -4.39 -27.45
CA ASP A 85 -5.00 -5.33 -27.79
C ASP A 85 -6.36 -4.67 -28.12
N LEU A 86 -6.51 -3.34 -27.99
CA LEU A 86 -7.64 -2.62 -28.58
C LEU A 86 -7.19 -1.65 -29.69
N GLU A 87 -6.19 -2.07 -30.47
CA GLU A 87 -5.97 -1.51 -31.80
C GLU A 87 -7.18 -1.88 -32.67
N THR A 88 -8.00 -0.88 -32.97
CA THR A 88 -8.73 -0.72 -34.24
C THR A 88 -9.12 -2.03 -34.94
N GLY A 89 -10.37 -2.46 -34.77
CA GLY A 89 -10.98 -3.38 -35.73
C GLY A 89 -10.72 -2.87 -37.15
N PRO A 90 -10.43 -3.76 -38.12
CA PRO A 90 -10.02 -3.32 -39.44
C PRO A 90 -11.08 -2.40 -40.03
N SER A 91 -10.67 -1.17 -40.37
CA SER A 91 -11.41 -0.35 -41.33
C SER A 91 -11.42 -1.12 -42.65
N VAL A 92 -12.45 -1.94 -42.85
CA VAL A 92 -12.81 -2.40 -44.18
C VAL A 92 -13.36 -1.17 -44.88
N ILE A 93 -12.45 -0.38 -45.48
CA ILE A 93 -12.80 0.49 -46.60
C ILE A 93 -13.26 -0.49 -47.69
N LEU A 94 -14.56 -0.73 -47.78
CA LEU A 94 -15.17 -1.43 -48.90
C LEU A 94 -15.04 -0.52 -50.12
N GLY A 95 -13.88 -0.59 -50.76
CA GLY A 95 -13.58 0.08 -52.02
C GLY A 95 -13.61 -0.90 -53.17
N LYS A 96 -14.79 -1.17 -53.72
CA LYS A 96 -15.07 -1.22 -55.17
C LYS A 96 -16.56 -1.39 -55.43
#